data_AF-A0A3A6P2J2-F1
#
_entry.id   AF-A0A3A6P2J2-F1
#
_cell.length_a   1.000
_cell.length_b   1.000
_cell.length_c   1.000
_cell.angle_alpha   90.00
_cell.angle_beta   90.00
_cell.angle_gamma   90.00
#
_symmetry.space_group_name_H-M   'P 1'
#
loop_
_entity.id
_entity.type
_entity.pdbx_description
1 polymer ?
#
loop_
_entity_poly.entity_id
_entity_poly.type
_entity_poly.pdbx_seq_one_letter_code
_entity_poly.pdbx_strand_id
1 'polypeptide(L)'
;MTLSCNYAEPVIFISHCPQRHEMLLINQNYRQLLERIGFTSFAAVWAYAGGEVIKKKGERTVIRAKFPSPPEPDQGPAGDSTFYLKKHGQRLSLWQRLHCLLRPTGVCGEGLREFYHYCQFRRNGLATAVPVAAGIRFSSFLRADSFLLTRDFAPFTALEDIVLQQPATLQGAENQQKKSNILRAIARYARHMHDSGMNQKDFNATHILLQQLESENPQVALFDLQRVDHNPLNRFYWPIKALAELNFTLPAAIFSESDRLALFSAYKGKKSLAALDRWQYRLIRRKTDSIARHTSKRGLAPKMTGSD
;
A
#
# COMPACT_ATOMS: atom_id res chain seq x y z
N MET A 1 14.56 -22.15 6.39
CA MET A 1 15.00 -21.25 5.32
C MET A 1 13.83 -20.35 4.96
N THR A 2 13.86 -19.09 5.37
CA THR A 2 12.86 -18.09 4.97
C THR A 2 13.03 -17.82 3.49
N LEU A 3 12.08 -18.29 2.66
CA LEU A 3 11.91 -17.78 1.31
C LEU A 3 11.83 -16.26 1.42
N SER A 4 12.82 -15.53 0.89
CA SER A 4 12.75 -14.07 0.92
C SER A 4 11.52 -13.68 0.09
N CYS A 5 10.62 -12.93 0.70
CA CYS A 5 9.50 -12.37 -0.03
C CYS A 5 10.10 -11.35 -1.01
N ASN A 6 10.18 -11.69 -2.31
CA ASN A 6 10.71 -10.79 -3.36
C ASN A 6 10.12 -9.38 -3.24
N TYR A 7 8.88 -9.26 -2.79
CA TYR A 7 8.19 -7.98 -2.60
C TYR A 7 8.69 -7.11 -1.45
N ALA A 8 9.56 -7.61 -0.57
CA ALA A 8 10.21 -6.86 0.49
C ALA A 8 11.63 -6.38 0.10
N GLU A 9 12.19 -6.84 -1.02
CA GLU A 9 13.57 -6.53 -1.38
C GLU A 9 13.77 -5.07 -1.82
N PRO A 10 14.85 -4.38 -1.41
CA PRO A 10 15.14 -3.01 -1.87
C PRO A 10 15.19 -2.88 -3.39
N VAL A 11 14.76 -1.73 -3.90
CA VAL A 11 14.80 -1.42 -5.34
C VAL A 11 15.96 -0.49 -5.65
N ILE A 12 16.74 -0.87 -6.67
CA ILE A 12 17.74 -0.01 -7.30
C ILE A 12 17.10 0.66 -8.52
N PHE A 13 17.24 1.99 -8.60
CA PHE A 13 16.69 2.77 -9.70
C PHE A 13 17.75 3.61 -10.41
N ILE A 14 17.52 3.80 -11.70
CA ILE A 14 18.34 4.64 -12.57
C ILE A 14 17.55 5.92 -12.84
N SER A 15 18.18 7.06 -12.55
CA SER A 15 17.59 8.38 -12.84
C SER A 15 17.99 8.83 -14.25
N HIS A 16 16.99 9.19 -15.05
CA HIS A 16 17.15 9.79 -16.36
C HIS A 16 16.55 11.20 -16.31
N CYS A 17 17.38 12.21 -16.53
CA CYS A 17 16.97 13.62 -16.55
C CYS A 17 17.28 14.21 -17.93
N PRO A 18 16.44 13.93 -18.95
CA PRO A 18 16.72 14.39 -20.32
C PRO A 18 16.66 15.92 -20.45
N GLN A 19 15.94 16.60 -19.56
CA GLN A 19 15.81 18.07 -19.52
C GLN A 19 15.76 18.57 -18.08
N ARG A 20 16.04 19.86 -17.84
CA ARG A 20 16.01 20.48 -16.49
C ARG A 20 14.63 20.41 -15.79
N HIS A 21 13.55 20.21 -16.54
CA HIS A 21 12.17 20.24 -16.01
C HIS A 21 11.51 18.87 -15.95
N GLU A 22 12.26 17.81 -16.27
CA GLU A 22 11.74 16.45 -16.39
C GLU A 22 12.67 15.46 -15.67
N MET A 23 12.07 14.50 -14.96
CA MET A 23 12.76 13.38 -14.34
C MET A 23 11.99 12.09 -14.60
N LEU A 24 12.73 11.04 -14.91
CA LEU A 24 12.26 9.67 -15.02
C LEU A 24 13.12 8.76 -14.14
N LEU A 25 12.48 8.01 -13.25
CA LEU A 25 13.09 6.97 -12.43
C LEU A 25 12.63 5.61 -12.96
N ILE A 26 13.59 4.73 -13.23
CA ILE A 26 13.33 3.37 -13.72
C ILE A 26 13.95 2.37 -12.76
N ASN A 27 13.16 1.41 -12.30
CA ASN A 27 13.67 0.23 -11.60
C ASN A 27 14.58 -0.57 -12.52
N GLN A 28 15.83 -0.82 -12.11
CA GLN A 28 16.86 -1.46 -12.92
C GLN A 28 16.41 -2.82 -13.47
N ASN A 29 15.66 -3.59 -12.68
CA ASN A 29 15.18 -4.93 -13.06
C ASN A 29 14.14 -4.88 -14.20
N TYR A 30 13.51 -3.73 -14.43
CA TYR A 30 12.48 -3.53 -15.45
C TYR A 30 12.96 -2.70 -16.64
N ARG A 31 14.24 -2.30 -16.66
CA ARG A 31 14.78 -1.45 -17.74
C ARG A 31 14.53 -2.03 -19.13
N GLN A 32 14.88 -3.30 -19.34
CA GLN A 32 14.71 -3.96 -20.64
C GLN A 32 13.24 -4.07 -21.04
N LEU A 33 12.33 -4.32 -20.09
CA LEU A 33 10.89 -4.34 -20.37
C LEU A 33 10.42 -2.96 -20.83
N LEU A 34 10.78 -1.91 -20.10
CA LEU A 34 10.37 -0.54 -20.43
C LEU A 34 10.92 -0.08 -21.77
N GLU A 35 12.16 -0.46 -22.12
CA GLU A 35 12.74 -0.21 -23.45
C GLU A 35 11.93 -0.90 -24.55
N ARG A 36 11.55 -2.18 -24.37
CA ARG A 36 10.75 -2.94 -25.34
C ARG A 36 9.36 -2.36 -25.59
N ILE A 37 8.69 -1.87 -24.54
CA ILE A 37 7.35 -1.26 -24.66
C ILE A 37 7.40 0.24 -24.99
N GLY A 38 8.59 0.80 -25.23
CA GLY A 38 8.79 2.21 -25.60
C GLY A 38 8.66 3.21 -24.45
N PHE A 39 8.70 2.76 -23.19
CA PHE A 39 8.59 3.59 -21.98
C PHE A 39 9.96 4.16 -21.57
N THR A 40 10.64 4.82 -22.50
CA THR A 40 12.00 5.34 -22.32
C THR A 40 12.08 6.82 -21.93
N SER A 41 10.94 7.52 -21.93
CA SER A 41 10.84 8.94 -21.57
C SER A 41 9.57 9.22 -20.77
N PHE A 42 9.52 10.35 -20.03
CA PHE A 42 8.30 10.76 -19.35
C PHE A 42 7.15 10.90 -20.36
N ALA A 43 7.41 11.55 -21.50
CA ALA A 43 6.39 11.80 -22.52
C ALA A 43 5.77 10.50 -23.05
N ALA A 44 6.57 9.46 -23.29
CA ALA A 44 6.08 8.16 -23.75
C ALA A 44 5.13 7.51 -22.73
N VAL A 45 5.52 7.46 -21.45
CA VAL A 45 4.66 6.90 -20.38
C VAL A 45 3.42 7.76 -20.18
N TRP A 46 3.57 9.09 -20.21
CA TRP A 46 2.48 10.02 -20.01
C TRP A 46 1.43 9.97 -21.13
N ALA A 47 1.86 9.78 -22.38
CA ALA A 47 0.97 9.65 -23.53
C ALA A 47 0.28 8.29 -23.62
N TYR A 48 0.75 7.27 -22.88
CA TYR A 48 0.17 5.93 -22.93
C TYR A 48 -1.32 5.93 -22.60
N ALA A 49 -2.15 5.54 -23.57
CA ALA A 49 -3.60 5.45 -23.43
C ALA A 49 -4.13 4.02 -23.63
N GLY A 50 -3.23 3.04 -23.75
CA GLY A 50 -3.60 1.62 -23.80
C GLY A 50 -4.09 1.10 -22.45
N GLY A 51 -4.72 -0.07 -22.46
CA GLY A 51 -5.27 -0.71 -21.26
C GLY A 51 -6.63 -0.17 -20.85
N GLU A 52 -7.04 -0.49 -19.62
CA GLU A 52 -8.36 -0.20 -19.07
C GLU A 52 -8.26 0.90 -18.00
N VAL A 53 -9.10 1.93 -18.11
CA VAL A 53 -9.17 3.00 -17.10
C VAL A 53 -10.04 2.52 -15.93
N ILE A 54 -9.40 2.14 -14.82
CA ILE A 54 -10.09 1.65 -13.62
C ILE A 54 -10.63 2.82 -12.78
N LYS A 55 -9.97 3.97 -12.81
CA LYS A 55 -10.38 5.12 -11.98
C LYS A 55 -10.00 6.45 -12.61
N LYS A 56 -10.95 7.39 -12.66
CA LYS A 56 -10.71 8.78 -13.04
C LYS A 56 -11.36 9.71 -12.01
N LYS A 57 -10.57 10.59 -11.40
CA LYS A 57 -11.04 11.58 -10.41
C LYS A 57 -10.27 12.89 -10.58
N GLY A 58 -10.92 13.90 -11.16
CA GLY A 58 -10.25 15.15 -11.51
C GLY A 58 -9.09 14.90 -12.48
N GLU A 59 -7.90 15.43 -12.17
CA GLU A 59 -6.67 15.23 -12.95
C GLU A 59 -5.90 13.93 -12.59
N ARG A 60 -6.52 13.04 -11.78
CA ARG A 60 -5.95 11.71 -11.47
C ARG A 60 -6.61 10.62 -12.32
N THR A 61 -5.78 9.81 -12.97
CA THR A 61 -6.21 8.64 -13.73
C THR A 61 -5.42 7.41 -13.30
N VAL A 62 -6.07 6.26 -13.17
CA VAL A 62 -5.44 4.97 -12.92
C VAL A 62 -5.78 4.04 -14.07
N ILE A 63 -4.76 3.55 -14.76
CA ILE A 63 -4.85 2.66 -15.92
C ILE A 63 -4.29 1.31 -15.52
N ARG A 64 -5.04 0.24 -15.81
CA ARG A 64 -4.59 -1.15 -15.70
C ARG A 64 -4.17 -1.63 -17.09
N ALA A 65 -2.95 -2.12 -17.22
CA ALA A 65 -2.41 -2.65 -18.45
C ALA A 65 -1.73 -3.99 -18.21
N LYS A 66 -1.65 -4.82 -19.25
CA LYS A 66 -0.87 -6.06 -19.23
C LYS A 66 0.37 -5.88 -20.10
N PHE A 67 1.53 -6.23 -19.56
CA PHE A 67 2.79 -6.22 -20.30
C PHE A 67 3.52 -7.55 -20.08
N PRO A 68 4.39 -7.96 -21.03
CA PRO A 68 5.20 -9.15 -20.86
C PRO A 68 6.08 -9.03 -19.61
N SER A 69 6.02 -10.00 -18.70
CA SER A 69 6.89 -10.00 -17.54
C SER A 69 8.23 -10.67 -17.87
N PRO A 70 9.38 -10.16 -17.37
CA PRO A 70 10.56 -10.99 -17.28
C PRO A 70 10.26 -12.22 -16.39
N PRO A 71 10.85 -13.40 -16.69
CA PRO A 71 10.69 -14.58 -15.85
C PRO A 71 11.26 -14.30 -14.45
N GLU A 72 10.46 -14.56 -13.41
CA GLU A 72 10.92 -14.56 -12.02
C GLU A 72 11.14 -16.00 -11.54
N PRO A 73 12.16 -16.26 -10.70
CA PRO A 73 12.55 -17.61 -10.29
C PRO A 73 11.42 -18.42 -9.62
N ASP A 74 10.41 -17.77 -9.04
CA ASP A 74 9.28 -18.41 -8.35
C ASP A 74 7.93 -18.28 -9.09
N GLN A 75 7.88 -17.67 -10.28
CA GLN A 75 6.64 -17.42 -11.03
C GLN A 75 6.70 -17.89 -12.49
N GLY A 76 6.95 -19.18 -12.73
CA GLY A 76 6.67 -19.85 -14.00
C GLY A 76 7.27 -19.21 -15.27
N PRO A 77 6.83 -19.62 -16.48
CA PRO A 77 7.36 -19.08 -17.73
C PRO A 77 6.92 -17.62 -17.95
N ALA A 78 7.59 -16.95 -18.89
CA ALA A 78 7.27 -15.59 -19.34
C ALA A 78 5.77 -15.48 -19.72
N GLY A 79 5.01 -14.78 -18.89
CA GLY A 79 3.59 -14.49 -19.11
C GLY A 79 3.31 -13.00 -18.98
N ASP A 80 2.07 -12.61 -19.30
CA ASP A 80 1.61 -11.24 -19.11
C ASP A 80 1.44 -10.95 -17.63
N SER A 81 2.16 -9.93 -17.13
CA SER A 81 1.92 -9.35 -15.81
C SER A 81 1.02 -8.13 -15.92
N THR A 82 0.15 -7.95 -14.93
CA THR A 82 -0.65 -6.73 -14.79
C THR A 82 0.22 -5.61 -14.21
N PHE A 83 0.01 -4.39 -14.68
CA PHE A 83 0.64 -3.17 -14.20
C PHE A 83 -0.41 -2.08 -14.01
N TYR A 84 -0.16 -1.21 -13.04
CA TYR A 84 -1.01 -0.05 -12.75
C TYR A 84 -0.22 1.23 -12.97
N LEU A 85 -0.73 2.07 -13.88
CA LEU A 85 -0.20 3.39 -14.16
C LEU A 85 -1.12 4.44 -13.54
N LYS A 86 -0.64 5.06 -12.47
CA LYS A 86 -1.29 6.20 -11.81
C LYS A 86 -0.71 7.49 -12.37
N LYS A 87 -1.54 8.33 -13.00
CA LYS A 87 -1.18 9.66 -13.52
C LYS A 87 -1.85 10.74 -12.70
N HIS A 88 -1.11 11.82 -12.43
CA HIS A 88 -1.54 12.92 -11.58
C HIS A 88 -1.13 14.25 -12.22
N GLY A 89 -2.11 15.02 -12.69
CA GLY A 89 -1.93 16.47 -12.87
C GLY A 89 -2.09 17.17 -11.52
N GLN A 90 -1.15 18.05 -11.18
CA GLN A 90 -1.18 18.77 -9.91
C GLN A 90 -0.85 20.24 -10.10
N ARG A 91 -1.72 21.09 -9.54
CA ARG A 91 -1.39 22.49 -9.27
C ARG A 91 -0.64 22.58 -7.94
N LEU A 92 0.55 23.16 -7.98
CA LEU A 92 1.40 23.36 -6.82
C LEU A 92 1.12 24.73 -6.20
N SER A 93 1.19 24.81 -4.88
CA SER A 93 1.26 26.09 -4.18
C SER A 93 2.65 26.71 -4.35
N LEU A 94 2.76 28.03 -4.15
CA LEU A 94 4.04 28.74 -4.15
C LEU A 94 5.02 28.13 -3.13
N TRP A 95 4.51 27.75 -1.96
CA TRP A 95 5.29 27.07 -0.92
C TRP A 95 5.82 25.71 -1.35
N GLN A 96 4.97 24.88 -1.97
CA GLN A 96 5.40 23.59 -2.51
C GLN A 96 6.49 23.78 -3.56
N ARG A 97 6.32 24.77 -4.45
CA ARG A 97 7.30 25.08 -5.48
C ARG A 97 8.64 25.55 -4.90
N LEU A 98 8.61 26.47 -3.95
CA LEU A 98 9.82 26.94 -3.28
C LEU A 98 10.55 25.78 -2.60
N HIS A 99 9.81 24.89 -1.96
CA HIS A 99 10.39 23.69 -1.35
C HIS A 99 11.00 22.73 -2.39
N CYS A 100 10.42 22.58 -3.59
CA CYS A 100 11.03 21.82 -4.69
C CYS A 100 12.36 22.44 -5.15
N LEU A 101 12.47 23.77 -5.15
CA LEU A 101 13.68 24.47 -5.59
C LEU A 101 14.80 24.38 -4.56
N LEU A 102 14.46 24.51 -3.28
CA LEU A 102 15.42 24.44 -2.17
C LEU A 102 15.87 23.00 -1.87
N ARG A 103 15.08 22.01 -2.26
CA ARG A 103 15.44 20.60 -2.16
C ARG A 103 15.28 19.97 -3.55
N PRO A 104 16.35 19.89 -4.37
CA PRO A 104 16.30 19.21 -5.67
C PRO A 104 15.87 17.74 -5.56
N THR A 105 16.08 17.13 -4.40
CA THR A 105 15.59 15.78 -4.01
C THR A 105 14.21 15.80 -3.35
N GLY A 106 13.65 16.98 -3.11
CA GLY A 106 12.33 17.21 -2.54
C GLY A 106 11.28 16.72 -3.51
N VAL A 107 10.59 15.66 -3.12
CA VAL A 107 9.67 14.95 -3.98
C VAL A 107 8.43 15.80 -4.26
N CYS A 108 8.44 16.48 -5.39
CA CYS A 108 7.28 17.15 -5.93
C CYS A 108 6.53 16.19 -6.87
N GLY A 109 5.21 16.31 -6.91
CA GLY A 109 4.33 15.39 -7.62
C GLY A 109 3.90 14.19 -6.78
N GLU A 110 2.59 13.94 -6.78
CA GLU A 110 1.96 12.85 -6.04
C GLU A 110 2.49 11.46 -6.46
N GLY A 111 2.67 11.23 -7.77
CA GLY A 111 3.15 9.95 -8.29
C GLY A 111 4.58 9.64 -7.85
N LEU A 112 5.46 10.64 -7.93
CA LEU A 112 6.84 10.50 -7.48
C LEU A 112 6.90 10.30 -5.95
N ARG A 113 6.05 11.00 -5.18
CA ARG A 113 5.98 10.82 -3.71
C ARG A 113 5.56 9.41 -3.34
N GLU A 114 4.54 8.89 -4.00
CA GLU A 114 4.09 7.52 -3.80
C GLU A 114 5.20 6.50 -4.17
N PHE A 115 5.93 6.70 -5.27
CA PHE A 115 7.09 5.87 -5.64
C PHE A 115 8.13 5.78 -4.52
N TYR A 116 8.52 6.92 -3.93
CA TYR A 116 9.47 6.92 -2.83
C TYR A 116 8.94 6.24 -1.56
N HIS A 117 7.62 6.24 -1.33
CA HIS A 117 7.05 5.45 -0.23
C HIS A 117 7.19 3.95 -0.49
N TYR A 118 6.91 3.46 -1.71
CA TYR A 118 7.19 2.06 -2.07
C TYR A 118 8.66 1.69 -1.87
N CYS A 119 9.58 2.54 -2.33
CA CYS A 119 11.02 2.31 -2.11
C CYS A 119 11.39 2.28 -0.63
N GLN A 120 10.83 3.16 0.20
CA GLN A 120 11.10 3.18 1.65
C GLN A 120 10.56 1.95 2.36
N PHE A 121 9.34 1.49 2.00
CA PHE A 121 8.77 0.26 2.55
C PHE A 121 9.70 -0.93 2.27
N ARG A 122 10.06 -1.13 0.99
CA ARG A 122 10.95 -2.22 0.59
C ARG A 122 12.35 -2.12 1.21
N ARG A 123 12.93 -0.92 1.32
CA ARG A 123 14.21 -0.73 2.05
C ARG A 123 14.17 -1.16 3.52
N ASN A 124 12.99 -1.12 4.14
CA ASN A 124 12.78 -1.58 5.51
C ASN A 124 12.24 -3.02 5.57
N GLY A 125 12.24 -3.78 4.47
CA GLY A 125 11.75 -5.16 4.45
C GLY A 125 10.23 -5.29 4.59
N LEU A 126 9.47 -4.23 4.30
CA LEU A 126 8.00 -4.28 4.24
C LEU A 126 7.56 -4.64 2.82
N ALA A 127 6.89 -5.78 2.68
CA ALA A 127 6.38 -6.24 1.40
C ALA A 127 5.31 -5.28 0.85
N THR A 128 5.50 -4.82 -0.39
CA THR A 128 4.57 -3.90 -1.06
C THR A 128 4.75 -3.95 -2.57
N ALA A 129 3.77 -3.45 -3.34
CA ALA A 129 3.81 -3.48 -4.80
C ALA A 129 5.14 -3.02 -5.38
N VAL A 130 5.59 -3.69 -6.43
CA VAL A 130 6.89 -3.41 -7.04
C VAL A 130 6.80 -2.07 -7.77
N PRO A 131 7.53 -1.02 -7.32
CA PRO A 131 7.61 0.21 -8.08
C PRO A 131 8.49 -0.04 -9.30
N VAL A 132 7.94 0.19 -10.49
CA VAL A 132 8.59 -0.10 -11.78
C VAL A 132 9.19 1.17 -12.37
N ALA A 133 8.41 2.24 -12.40
CA ALA A 133 8.88 3.54 -12.86
C ALA A 133 8.08 4.67 -12.21
N ALA A 134 8.67 5.85 -12.14
CA ALA A 134 7.98 7.08 -11.81
C ALA A 134 8.58 8.24 -12.56
N GLY A 135 7.80 9.30 -12.73
CA GLY A 135 8.32 10.49 -13.39
C GLY A 135 7.58 11.74 -12.96
N ILE A 136 8.22 12.88 -13.18
CA ILE A 136 7.65 14.21 -13.01
C ILE A 136 8.10 15.11 -14.16
N ARG A 137 7.17 15.94 -14.64
CA ARG A 137 7.44 17.04 -15.56
C ARG A 137 6.74 18.31 -15.10
N PHE A 138 7.46 19.43 -15.08
CA PHE A 138 6.86 20.73 -14.83
C PHE A 138 6.38 21.35 -16.14
N SER A 139 5.07 21.50 -16.32
CA SER A 139 4.47 22.17 -17.48
C SER A 139 4.38 23.69 -17.30
N SER A 140 4.38 24.17 -16.06
CA SER A 140 4.55 25.59 -15.72
C SER A 140 5.11 25.72 -14.30
N PHE A 141 5.39 26.97 -13.86
CA PHE A 141 5.97 27.23 -12.53
C PHE A 141 5.14 26.62 -11.38
N LEU A 142 3.81 26.57 -11.53
CA LEU A 142 2.88 26.07 -10.51
C LEU A 142 2.14 24.81 -10.97
N ARG A 143 2.60 24.11 -12.02
CA ARG A 143 1.96 22.89 -12.51
C ARG A 143 2.97 21.79 -12.74
N ALA A 144 2.70 20.64 -12.14
CA ALA A 144 3.51 19.44 -12.28
C ALA A 144 2.61 18.26 -12.66
N ASP A 145 3.04 17.54 -13.68
CA ASP A 145 2.49 16.26 -14.08
C ASP A 145 3.39 15.17 -13.53
N SER A 146 2.84 14.16 -12.86
CA SER A 146 3.62 13.06 -12.30
C SER A 146 2.91 11.73 -12.43
N PHE A 147 3.68 10.66 -12.59
CA PHE A 147 3.13 9.32 -12.65
C PHE A 147 3.89 8.34 -11.76
N LEU A 148 3.21 7.23 -11.47
CA LEU A 148 3.77 6.03 -10.86
C LEU A 148 3.28 4.82 -11.65
N LEU A 149 4.21 3.96 -12.04
CA LEU A 149 3.96 2.64 -12.61
C LEU A 149 4.36 1.58 -11.58
N THR A 150 3.43 0.73 -11.19
CA THR A 150 3.67 -0.44 -10.33
C THR A 150 3.31 -1.73 -11.05
N ARG A 151 4.06 -2.80 -10.81
CA ARG A 151 3.61 -4.15 -11.18
C ARG A 151 2.58 -4.62 -10.16
N ASP A 152 1.59 -5.36 -10.62
CA ASP A 152 0.60 -6.03 -9.79
C ASP A 152 1.25 -7.02 -8.82
N PHE A 153 0.49 -7.38 -7.81
CA PHE A 153 0.93 -8.11 -6.64
C PHE A 153 0.44 -9.57 -6.64
N ALA A 154 0.40 -10.19 -7.81
CA ALA A 154 -0.04 -11.58 -7.93
C ALA A 154 1.02 -12.53 -7.35
N PRO A 155 0.64 -13.55 -6.56
CA PRO A 155 -0.71 -14.08 -6.39
C PRO A 155 -1.38 -13.69 -5.05
N PHE A 156 -1.12 -12.50 -4.50
CA PHE A 156 -1.78 -12.08 -3.27
C PHE A 156 -3.26 -11.77 -3.50
N THR A 157 -4.07 -12.01 -2.47
CA THR A 157 -5.51 -11.71 -2.44
C THR A 157 -5.79 -10.64 -1.39
N ALA A 158 -6.67 -9.69 -1.69
CA ALA A 158 -7.07 -8.68 -0.71
C ALA A 158 -7.83 -9.33 0.46
N LEU A 159 -7.56 -8.85 1.68
CA LEU A 159 -8.28 -9.32 2.87
C LEU A 159 -9.79 -9.03 2.75
N GLU A 160 -10.16 -7.92 2.12
CA GLU A 160 -11.54 -7.61 1.77
C GLU A 160 -12.17 -8.69 0.88
N ASP A 161 -11.49 -9.12 -0.19
CA ASP A 161 -12.01 -10.17 -1.08
C ASP A 161 -12.19 -11.51 -0.34
N ILE A 162 -11.24 -11.90 0.52
CA ILE A 162 -11.37 -13.11 1.34
C ILE A 162 -12.60 -13.01 2.24
N VAL A 163 -12.80 -11.86 2.88
CA VAL A 163 -13.91 -11.64 3.81
C VAL A 163 -15.27 -11.62 3.09
N LEU A 164 -15.37 -10.98 1.93
CA LEU A 164 -16.63 -10.80 1.21
C LEU A 164 -16.99 -12.01 0.34
N GLN A 165 -16.01 -12.59 -0.34
CA GLN A 165 -16.23 -13.62 -1.36
C GLN A 165 -15.99 -15.04 -0.83
N GLN A 166 -15.16 -15.18 0.22
CA GLN A 166 -14.78 -16.48 0.77
C GLN A 166 -14.84 -16.52 2.31
N PRO A 167 -15.92 -16.03 2.96
CA PRO A 167 -15.99 -15.91 4.42
C PRO A 167 -15.82 -17.25 5.15
N ALA A 168 -16.23 -18.36 4.54
CA ALA A 168 -16.07 -19.71 5.08
C ALA A 168 -14.59 -20.06 5.35
N THR A 169 -13.63 -19.47 4.61
CA THR A 169 -12.19 -19.65 4.84
C THR A 169 -11.72 -19.12 6.20
N LEU A 170 -12.50 -18.25 6.84
CA LEU A 170 -12.16 -17.59 8.11
C LEU A 170 -13.14 -17.93 9.24
N GLN A 171 -14.22 -18.64 8.93
CA GLN A 171 -15.26 -19.06 9.88
C GLN A 171 -15.15 -20.56 10.18
N GLY A 172 -15.78 -21.01 11.28
CA GLY A 172 -15.72 -22.40 11.72
C GLY A 172 -14.54 -22.69 12.66
N ALA A 173 -14.65 -23.78 13.42
CA ALA A 173 -13.64 -24.18 14.38
C ALA A 173 -12.36 -24.65 13.68
N GLU A 174 -12.50 -25.28 12.51
CA GLU A 174 -11.45 -25.78 11.65
C GLU A 174 -10.55 -24.67 11.09
N ASN A 175 -11.09 -23.46 10.88
CA ASN A 175 -10.33 -22.32 10.36
C ASN A 175 -9.84 -21.36 11.47
N GLN A 176 -10.11 -21.65 12.75
CA GLN A 176 -9.73 -20.76 13.84
C GLN A 176 -8.22 -20.54 13.92
N GLN A 177 -7.42 -21.59 13.67
CA GLN A 177 -5.96 -21.47 13.65
C GLN A 177 -5.48 -20.62 12.46
N LYS A 178 -6.06 -20.83 11.27
CA LYS A 178 -5.79 -20.05 10.06
C LYS A 178 -6.06 -18.57 10.28
N LYS A 179 -7.25 -18.24 10.80
CA LYS A 179 -7.62 -16.87 11.18
C LYS A 179 -6.62 -16.28 12.18
N SER A 180 -6.23 -17.03 13.21
CA SER A 180 -5.22 -16.61 14.19
C SER A 180 -3.87 -16.29 13.53
N ASN A 181 -3.40 -17.14 12.61
CA ASN A 181 -2.15 -16.95 11.89
C ASN A 181 -2.18 -15.69 11.00
N ILE A 182 -3.28 -15.46 10.29
CA ILE A 182 -3.49 -14.24 9.48
C ILE A 182 -3.45 -12.99 10.36
N LEU A 183 -4.22 -12.95 11.46
CA LEU A 183 -4.24 -11.79 12.37
C LEU A 183 -2.86 -11.53 12.98
N ARG A 184 -2.13 -12.59 13.34
CA ARG A 184 -0.76 -12.48 13.86
C ARG A 184 0.21 -11.95 12.80
N ALA A 185 0.08 -12.39 11.55
CA ALA A 185 0.90 -11.90 10.44
C ALA A 185 0.64 -10.40 10.19
N ILE A 186 -0.63 -9.99 10.11
CA ILE A 186 -1.02 -8.58 9.94
C ILE A 186 -0.51 -7.72 11.10
N ALA A 187 -0.66 -8.21 12.33
CA ALA A 187 -0.18 -7.51 13.51
C ALA A 187 1.35 -7.31 13.52
N ARG A 188 2.11 -8.36 13.14
CA ARG A 188 3.57 -8.27 12.99
C ARG A 188 3.97 -7.29 11.90
N TYR A 189 3.30 -7.31 10.75
CA TYR A 189 3.53 -6.35 9.67
C TYR A 189 3.28 -4.91 10.14
N ALA A 190 2.13 -4.65 10.79
CA ALA A 190 1.79 -3.34 11.31
C ALA A 190 2.81 -2.83 12.34
N ARG A 191 3.28 -3.74 13.21
CA ARG A 191 4.34 -3.43 14.18
C ARG A 191 5.64 -3.05 13.47
N HIS A 192 6.10 -3.88 12.54
CA HIS A 192 7.32 -3.63 11.76
C HIS A 192 7.26 -2.29 11.02
N MET A 193 6.10 -1.96 10.46
CA MET A 193 5.85 -0.68 9.79
C MET A 193 6.02 0.51 10.76
N HIS A 194 5.36 0.48 11.91
CA HIS A 194 5.44 1.55 12.92
C HIS A 194 6.83 1.64 13.57
N ASP A 195 7.47 0.50 13.85
CA ASP A 195 8.83 0.44 14.42
C ASP A 195 9.86 1.02 13.42
N SER A 196 9.61 0.90 12.11
CA SER A 196 10.40 1.56 11.04
C SER A 196 10.10 3.06 10.89
N GLY A 197 9.25 3.63 11.75
CA GLY A 197 8.88 5.06 11.73
C GLY A 197 7.92 5.46 10.60
N MET A 198 7.31 4.49 9.92
CA MET A 198 6.38 4.72 8.83
C MET A 198 4.94 4.46 9.27
N ASN A 199 4.01 5.26 8.80
CA ASN A 199 2.60 5.09 9.14
C ASN A 199 1.74 5.27 7.89
N GLN A 200 1.25 4.16 7.33
CA GLN A 200 0.29 4.20 6.23
C GLN A 200 -1.05 4.72 6.78
N LYS A 201 -1.58 5.80 6.18
CA LYS A 201 -2.69 6.57 6.76
C LYS A 201 -4.08 5.95 6.54
N ASP A 202 -4.17 4.87 5.79
CA ASP A 202 -5.39 4.23 5.35
C ASP A 202 -5.32 2.70 5.62
N PHE A 203 -4.85 2.30 6.81
CA PHE A 203 -4.50 0.92 7.15
C PHE A 203 -5.75 0.14 7.49
N ASN A 204 -6.38 -0.46 6.48
CA ASN A 204 -7.62 -1.20 6.60
C ASN A 204 -7.64 -2.43 5.66
N ALA A 205 -8.65 -3.28 5.78
CA ALA A 205 -8.71 -4.56 5.06
C ALA A 205 -8.68 -4.41 3.51
N THR A 206 -9.10 -3.27 2.96
CA THR A 206 -9.08 -3.03 1.50
C THR A 206 -7.67 -2.81 0.96
N HIS A 207 -6.69 -2.52 1.83
CA HIS A 207 -5.29 -2.26 1.43
C HIS A 207 -4.32 -3.34 1.90
N ILE A 208 -4.82 -4.39 2.56
CA ILE A 208 -4.04 -5.52 3.05
C ILE A 208 -4.16 -6.67 2.05
N LEU A 209 -3.03 -7.13 1.56
CA LEU A 209 -2.90 -8.28 0.68
C LEU A 209 -2.30 -9.45 1.45
N LEU A 210 -2.82 -10.65 1.19
CA LEU A 210 -2.41 -11.89 1.83
C LEU A 210 -2.01 -12.95 0.81
N GLN A 211 -1.02 -13.77 1.15
CA GLN A 211 -0.62 -14.95 0.38
C GLN A 211 -0.31 -16.10 1.35
N GLN A 212 -0.40 -17.34 0.85
CA GLN A 212 -0.10 -18.55 1.62
C GLN A 212 -0.97 -18.65 2.89
N LEU A 213 -2.29 -18.53 2.73
CA LEU A 213 -3.25 -18.47 3.85
C LEU A 213 -3.17 -19.70 4.77
N GLU A 214 -2.87 -20.87 4.22
CA GLU A 214 -2.72 -22.13 4.96
C GLU A 214 -1.42 -22.21 5.78
N SER A 215 -0.47 -21.30 5.56
CA SER A 215 0.82 -21.28 6.27
C SER A 215 0.64 -20.84 7.74
N GLU A 216 1.54 -21.30 8.60
CA GLU A 216 1.68 -20.76 9.96
C GLU A 216 2.10 -19.28 9.96
N ASN A 217 2.75 -18.84 8.88
CA ASN A 217 3.19 -17.47 8.68
C ASN A 217 2.76 -16.99 7.29
N PRO A 218 1.47 -16.64 7.09
CA PRO A 218 1.00 -16.06 5.85
C PRO A 218 1.77 -14.77 5.54
N GLN A 219 2.00 -14.51 4.26
CA GLN A 219 2.67 -13.29 3.84
C GLN A 219 1.66 -12.14 3.82
N VAL A 220 2.10 -10.96 4.28
CA VAL A 220 1.31 -9.74 4.31
C VAL A 220 2.03 -8.70 3.48
N ALA A 221 1.28 -7.99 2.66
CA ALA A 221 1.76 -6.81 1.98
C ALA A 221 0.73 -5.70 1.99
N LEU A 222 1.19 -4.47 1.79
CA LEU A 222 0.32 -3.32 1.58
C LEU A 222 0.44 -2.80 0.15
N PHE A 223 -0.64 -2.20 -0.33
CA PHE A 223 -0.65 -1.36 -1.51
C PHE A 223 -1.33 -0.02 -1.20
N ASP A 224 -1.30 0.89 -2.18
CA ASP A 224 -1.78 2.26 -2.04
C ASP A 224 -1.02 3.05 -0.96
N LEU A 225 0.25 3.31 -1.24
CA LEU A 225 1.15 4.07 -0.37
C LEU A 225 1.12 5.58 -0.68
N GLN A 226 0.01 6.13 -1.20
CA GLN A 226 -0.07 7.56 -1.54
C GLN A 226 0.11 8.46 -0.30
N ARG A 227 -0.31 7.96 0.87
CA ARG A 227 -0.35 8.70 2.14
C ARG A 227 0.38 7.93 3.23
N VAL A 228 1.68 8.19 3.36
CA VAL A 228 2.52 7.69 4.45
C VAL A 228 3.00 8.87 5.31
N ASP A 229 2.91 8.72 6.62
CA ASP A 229 3.45 9.66 7.59
C ASP A 229 4.78 9.17 8.16
N HIS A 230 5.76 10.07 8.23
CA HIS A 230 7.07 9.81 8.82
C HIS A 230 7.33 10.67 10.08
N ASN A 231 6.33 11.40 10.57
CA ASN A 231 6.54 12.35 11.66
C ASN A 231 6.72 11.59 12.99
N PRO A 232 7.89 11.69 13.65
CA PRO A 232 8.16 10.99 14.90
C PRO A 232 7.24 11.46 16.05
N LEU A 233 6.72 12.69 15.99
CA LEU A 233 5.82 13.22 17.02
C LEU A 233 4.49 12.47 17.12
N ASN A 234 4.10 11.76 16.06
CA ASN A 234 2.83 11.04 15.99
C ASN A 234 2.95 9.53 16.30
N ARG A 235 4.14 9.06 16.72
CA ARG A 235 4.41 7.62 16.95
C ARG A 235 3.46 6.94 17.93
N PHE A 236 2.92 7.67 18.90
CA PHE A 236 1.92 7.13 19.83
C PHE A 236 0.52 7.02 19.21
N TYR A 237 0.13 8.01 18.40
CA TYR A 237 -1.21 8.10 17.82
C TYR A 237 -1.43 7.15 16.64
N TRP A 238 -0.43 6.97 15.78
CA TRP A 238 -0.58 6.18 14.56
C TRP A 238 -0.96 4.72 14.79
N PRO A 239 -0.36 3.98 15.75
CA PRO A 239 -0.84 2.64 16.10
C PRO A 239 -2.30 2.59 16.50
N ILE A 240 -2.77 3.59 17.26
CA ILE A 240 -4.17 3.68 17.68
C ILE A 240 -5.06 3.84 16.45
N LYS A 241 -4.70 4.77 15.56
CA LYS A 241 -5.49 5.04 14.36
C LYS A 241 -5.50 3.84 13.40
N ALA A 242 -4.33 3.26 13.09
CA ALA A 242 -4.19 2.17 12.15
C ALA A 242 -4.99 0.93 12.61
N LEU A 243 -4.81 0.50 13.87
CA LEU A 243 -5.55 -0.64 14.41
C LEU A 243 -7.05 -0.36 14.52
N ALA A 244 -7.44 0.90 14.77
CA ALA A 244 -8.85 1.28 14.79
C ALA A 244 -9.50 1.24 13.40
N GLU A 245 -8.79 1.67 12.35
CA GLU A 245 -9.25 1.59 10.95
C GLU A 245 -9.37 0.13 10.49
N LEU A 246 -8.38 -0.70 10.79
CA LEU A 246 -8.45 -2.13 10.52
C LEU A 246 -9.65 -2.76 11.25
N ASN A 247 -9.76 -2.52 12.56
CA ASN A 247 -10.90 -3.02 13.34
C ASN A 247 -12.23 -2.57 12.76
N PHE A 248 -12.37 -1.31 12.36
CA PHE A 248 -13.61 -0.80 11.77
C PHE A 248 -14.00 -1.57 10.50
N THR A 249 -13.02 -1.95 9.68
CA THR A 249 -13.29 -2.70 8.44
C THR A 249 -13.52 -4.20 8.67
N LEU A 250 -12.90 -4.82 9.67
CA LEU A 250 -13.13 -6.25 9.94
C LEU A 250 -14.57 -6.48 10.49
N PRO A 251 -15.41 -7.32 9.84
CA PRO A 251 -16.79 -7.52 10.26
C PRO A 251 -16.88 -8.35 11.54
N ALA A 252 -17.77 -7.94 12.46
CA ALA A 252 -17.96 -8.62 13.75
C ALA A 252 -18.47 -10.07 13.61
N ALA A 253 -19.15 -10.39 12.51
CA ALA A 253 -19.62 -11.75 12.21
C ALA A 253 -18.47 -12.76 11.96
N ILE A 254 -17.28 -12.28 11.57
CA ILE A 254 -16.09 -13.12 11.33
C ILE A 254 -15.04 -12.93 12.42
N PHE A 255 -14.87 -11.67 12.87
CA PHE A 255 -13.83 -11.26 13.80
C PHE A 255 -14.44 -10.76 15.11
N SER A 256 -14.39 -11.63 16.12
CA SER A 256 -14.87 -11.36 17.47
C SER A 256 -14.00 -10.32 18.20
N GLU A 257 -14.49 -9.82 19.34
CA GLU A 257 -13.67 -8.95 20.21
C GLU A 257 -12.41 -9.67 20.72
N SER A 258 -12.49 -10.97 20.95
CA SER A 258 -11.33 -11.80 21.31
C SER A 258 -10.29 -11.84 20.18
N ASP A 259 -10.73 -11.93 18.92
CA ASP A 259 -9.84 -11.89 17.75
C ASP A 259 -9.12 -10.53 17.64
N ARG A 260 -9.84 -9.42 17.90
CA ARG A 260 -9.28 -8.06 17.91
C ARG A 260 -8.27 -7.85 19.02
N LEU A 261 -8.57 -8.39 20.21
CA LEU A 261 -7.64 -8.36 21.34
C LEU A 261 -6.40 -9.20 21.05
N ALA A 262 -6.55 -10.38 20.43
CA ALA A 262 -5.44 -11.23 20.02
C ALA A 262 -4.55 -10.55 18.97
N LEU A 263 -5.15 -9.87 17.98
CA LEU A 263 -4.43 -9.04 17.01
C LEU A 263 -3.61 -7.96 17.73
N PHE A 264 -4.22 -7.22 18.67
CA PHE A 264 -3.51 -6.20 19.43
C PHE A 264 -2.38 -6.80 20.28
N SER A 265 -2.61 -7.95 20.93
CA SER A 265 -1.58 -8.63 21.72
C SER A 265 -0.40 -9.08 20.86
N ALA A 266 -0.67 -9.60 19.66
CA ALA A 266 0.34 -9.94 18.67
C ALA A 266 1.11 -8.69 18.20
N TYR A 267 0.41 -7.56 17.99
CA TYR A 267 1.03 -6.28 17.62
C TYR A 267 2.00 -5.79 18.70
N LYS A 268 1.63 -5.94 19.98
CA LYS A 268 2.52 -5.62 21.10
C LYS A 268 3.65 -6.62 21.31
N GLY A 269 3.57 -7.81 20.71
CA GLY A 269 4.49 -8.92 20.94
C GLY A 269 4.43 -9.46 22.37
N LYS A 270 3.25 -9.41 23.02
CA LYS A 270 3.06 -9.82 24.42
C LYS A 270 2.04 -10.94 24.54
N LYS A 271 2.26 -11.86 25.48
CA LYS A 271 1.27 -12.89 25.86
C LYS A 271 0.20 -12.34 26.81
N SER A 272 0.57 -11.38 27.66
CA SER A 272 -0.35 -10.69 28.58
C SER A 272 -0.20 -9.18 28.46
N LEU A 273 -1.33 -8.47 28.48
CA LEU A 273 -1.38 -7.01 28.33
C LEU A 273 -1.32 -6.34 29.70
N ALA A 274 -0.36 -5.43 29.90
CA ALA A 274 -0.27 -4.64 31.13
C ALA A 274 -1.37 -3.55 31.18
N ALA A 275 -1.49 -2.84 32.30
CA ALA A 275 -2.50 -1.79 32.48
C ALA A 275 -2.46 -0.71 31.37
N LEU A 276 -1.25 -0.28 30.99
CA LEU A 276 -1.04 0.70 29.91
C LEU A 276 -1.45 0.14 28.53
N ASP A 277 -1.15 -1.14 28.26
CA ASP A 277 -1.55 -1.77 27.00
C ASP A 277 -3.09 -1.88 26.93
N ARG A 278 -3.73 -2.25 28.04
CA ARG A 278 -5.20 -2.28 28.15
C ARG A 278 -5.82 -0.90 27.99
N TRP A 279 -5.14 0.15 28.45
CA TRP A 279 -5.57 1.53 28.23
C TRP A 279 -5.43 1.93 26.75
N GLN A 280 -4.31 1.61 26.10
CA GLN A 280 -4.12 1.82 24.67
C GLN A 280 -5.19 1.09 23.85
N TYR A 281 -5.53 -0.15 24.21
CA TYR A 281 -6.60 -0.90 23.58
C TYR A 281 -7.98 -0.22 23.73
N ARG A 282 -8.27 0.36 24.90
CA ARG A 282 -9.49 1.18 25.10
C ARG A 282 -9.51 2.41 24.18
N LEU A 283 -8.37 3.05 23.93
CA LEU A 283 -8.28 4.15 22.96
C LEU A 283 -8.54 3.69 21.53
N ILE A 284 -8.02 2.52 21.15
CA ILE A 284 -8.29 1.89 19.85
C ILE A 284 -9.80 1.66 19.69
N ARG A 285 -10.45 1.04 20.67
CA ARG A 285 -11.91 0.80 20.65
C ARG A 285 -12.70 2.10 20.49
N ARG A 286 -12.42 3.11 21.33
CA ARG A 286 -13.06 4.44 21.23
C ARG A 286 -12.84 5.08 19.85
N LYS A 287 -11.66 4.90 19.27
CA LYS A 287 -11.36 5.41 17.93
C LYS A 287 -12.13 4.63 16.85
N THR A 288 -12.27 3.32 16.97
CA THR A 288 -13.12 2.49 16.10
C THR A 288 -14.57 2.98 16.15
N ASP A 289 -15.13 3.18 17.34
CA ASP A 289 -16.50 3.70 17.51
C ASP A 289 -16.66 5.12 16.93
N SER A 290 -15.62 5.95 17.06
CA SER A 290 -15.60 7.28 16.44
C SER A 290 -15.61 7.21 14.91
N ILE A 291 -14.90 6.27 14.31
CA ILE A 291 -14.89 6.06 12.86
C ILE A 291 -16.29 5.58 12.42
N ALA A 292 -16.87 4.61 13.13
CA ALA A 292 -18.22 4.11 12.83
C ALA A 292 -19.28 5.22 12.86
N ARG A 293 -19.28 6.06 13.90
CA ARG A 293 -20.20 7.20 14.01
C ARG A 293 -19.99 8.22 12.88
N HIS A 294 -18.75 8.48 12.48
CA HIS A 294 -18.45 9.41 11.39
C HIS A 294 -18.92 8.88 10.02
N THR A 295 -18.67 7.60 9.74
CA THR A 295 -19.12 6.91 8.52
C THR A 295 -20.65 6.93 8.42
N SER A 296 -21.34 6.54 9.50
CA SER A 296 -22.82 6.52 9.57
C SER A 296 -23.43 7.92 9.37
N LYS A 297 -22.87 8.95 10.02
CA LYS A 297 -23.32 10.35 9.84
C LYS A 297 -23.19 10.87 8.40
N ARG A 298 -22.28 10.30 7.61
CA ARG A 298 -22.05 10.72 6.22
C ARG A 298 -22.85 9.90 5.21
N GLY A 299 -23.68 8.95 5.66
CA GLY A 299 -24.38 8.02 4.76
C GLY A 299 -23.43 7.18 3.91
N LEU A 300 -22.18 7.03 4.36
CA LEU A 300 -21.21 6.18 3.68
C LEU A 300 -21.49 4.74 4.10
N ALA A 301 -21.71 3.84 3.15
CA ALA A 301 -21.73 2.42 3.46
C ALA A 301 -20.39 2.05 4.12
N PRO A 302 -20.39 1.21 5.19
CA PRO A 302 -19.16 0.57 5.63
C PRO A 302 -18.50 -0.06 4.41
N LYS A 303 -17.19 0.14 4.22
CA LYS A 303 -16.47 -0.38 3.04
C LYS A 303 -16.66 -1.89 2.82
N MET A 304 -17.12 -2.64 3.84
CA MET A 304 -17.24 -4.09 3.85
C MET A 304 -18.63 -4.61 4.22
N THR A 305 -19.69 -3.81 4.09
CA THR A 305 -21.04 -4.38 4.02
C THR A 305 -21.34 -4.67 2.57
N GLY A 306 -21.53 -5.94 2.23
CA GLY A 306 -22.17 -6.31 0.97
C GLY A 306 -23.44 -5.48 0.81
N SER A 307 -23.57 -4.86 -0.34
CA SER A 307 -24.89 -4.44 -0.81
C SER A 307 -25.70 -5.73 -1.00
N ASP A 308 -26.53 -6.03 -0.02
CA ASP A 308 -27.74 -6.83 -0.24
C ASP A 308 -28.69 -6.03 -1.16
#